data_AF-A2DI14-F1
#
_entry.id   AF-A2DI14-F1
#
_cell.length_a   1.000
_cell.length_b   1.000
_cell.length_c   1.000
_cell.angle_alpha   90.00
_cell.angle_beta   90.00
_cell.angle_gamma   90.00
#
_symmetry.space_group_name_H-M   'P 1'
#
loop_
_entity.id
_entity.type
_entity.pdbx_description
1 polymer ?
#
loop_
_entity_poly.entity_id
_entity_poly.type
_entity_poly.pdbx_seq_one_letter_code
_entity_poly.pdbx_strand_id
1 'polypeptide(L)'
;MTPGKSSKTPIVGNLTTLTMNNLHFDQSPDDVWEHFYNTQPNSEPIQGTNVQARSTNNECFLYNCIFIEITTKSAIYFTNTSNKFLNSDCSFTNCSSNTNGGSIYFKCNSSIVQYRTCGYKSKTNSDWGHHSYVDSYSNNKNYLYESSFYLCGNLGNSRINSLYYGNIEVKSINTSFCEADYDSGIFLWYTTSLSNVTYSSFCNTTSNNLILELDVGNYNFYFCNVLNNEHKKSDYGTFYGGASTVLIENCSFLGNTGPGVEFYQWGSGSITVKDSFCDRIDKTYGSVTTNNVQNIYSIHHHSHVSSYLCEAELPIIDKKPMKSAFDLYHQFSFRRRRYGSCLY
;
A
#
# COMPACT_ATOMS: atom_id res chain seq x y z
N MET A 1 33.49 -15.62 64.98
CA MET A 1 33.33 -15.94 63.53
C MET A 1 32.16 -15.14 63.01
N THR A 2 32.47 -14.01 62.37
CA THR A 2 31.51 -13.04 61.81
C THR A 2 31.33 -13.32 60.31
N PRO A 3 30.11 -13.26 59.75
CA PRO A 3 29.87 -13.54 58.35
C PRO A 3 30.29 -12.36 57.47
N GLY A 4 31.07 -12.64 56.43
CA GLY A 4 31.58 -11.66 55.46
C GLY A 4 30.47 -11.11 54.55
N LYS A 5 30.41 -9.78 54.46
CA LYS A 5 29.58 -9.06 53.48
C LYS A 5 30.20 -9.17 52.10
N SER A 6 29.49 -9.81 51.18
CA SER A 6 29.78 -9.82 49.74
C SER A 6 29.29 -8.50 49.12
N SER A 7 30.23 -7.67 48.64
CA SER A 7 29.92 -6.46 47.86
C SER A 7 29.76 -6.83 46.38
N LYS A 8 28.53 -6.78 45.87
CA LYS A 8 28.26 -6.84 44.43
C LYS A 8 28.43 -5.45 43.81
N THR A 9 29.50 -5.25 43.07
CA THR A 9 29.70 -4.10 42.18
C THR A 9 28.75 -4.25 40.97
N PRO A 10 27.97 -3.22 40.58
CA PRO A 10 27.21 -3.28 39.34
C PRO A 10 28.17 -3.17 38.15
N ILE A 11 28.16 -4.17 37.28
CA ILE A 11 28.76 -4.07 35.95
C ILE A 11 27.88 -3.09 35.17
N VAL A 12 28.38 -1.87 34.98
CA VAL A 12 27.80 -0.90 34.06
C VAL A 12 28.08 -1.42 32.66
N GLY A 13 27.15 -2.19 32.13
CA GLY A 13 27.13 -2.53 30.71
C GLY A 13 26.86 -1.25 29.93
N ASN A 14 27.88 -0.73 29.26
CA ASN A 14 27.72 0.26 28.21
C ASN A 14 26.72 -0.28 27.20
N LEU A 15 25.52 0.31 27.16
CA LEU A 15 24.64 0.20 26.00
C LEU A 15 25.38 0.87 24.86
N THR A 16 26.06 0.06 24.04
CA THR A 16 26.42 0.44 22.68
C THR A 16 25.12 0.75 21.97
N THR A 17 24.80 2.04 21.84
CA THR A 17 23.83 2.55 20.88
C THR A 17 24.26 2.06 19.51
N LEU A 18 23.66 0.97 19.05
CA LEU A 18 23.63 0.62 17.64
C LEU A 18 22.93 1.77 16.94
N THR A 19 23.73 2.67 16.38
CA THR A 19 23.31 3.61 15.34
C THR A 19 22.51 2.83 14.32
N MET A 20 21.18 3.05 14.29
CA MET A 20 20.29 2.63 13.21
C MET A 20 20.63 3.44 11.94
N ASN A 21 21.84 3.30 11.45
CA ASN A 21 22.29 3.94 10.22
C ASN A 21 21.87 3.04 9.04
N ASN A 22 21.03 3.60 8.18
CA ASN A 22 20.75 3.17 6.80
C ASN A 22 19.98 1.84 6.62
N LEU A 23 18.70 1.83 6.98
CA LEU A 23 17.77 0.77 6.54
C LEU A 23 17.19 0.99 5.13
N HIS A 24 17.47 2.14 4.53
CA HIS A 24 16.94 2.55 3.24
C HIS A 24 18.10 2.97 2.32
N PHE A 25 18.14 2.38 1.12
CA PHE A 25 19.25 2.46 0.15
C PHE A 25 19.32 3.81 -0.60
N ASP A 26 18.38 4.70 -0.34
CA ASP A 26 18.11 5.92 -1.05
C ASP A 26 18.44 7.14 -0.18
N GLN A 27 19.72 7.51 -0.17
CA GLN A 27 20.17 8.71 0.54
C GLN A 27 19.88 9.99 -0.26
N SER A 28 19.64 9.88 -1.57
CA SER A 28 19.33 10.99 -2.45
C SER A 28 18.18 10.67 -3.44
N PRO A 29 17.50 11.69 -4.00
CA PRO A 29 16.46 11.48 -5.02
C PRO A 29 16.97 10.74 -6.26
N ASP A 30 18.22 10.99 -6.65
CA ASP A 30 18.85 10.36 -7.81
C ASP A 30 19.01 8.84 -7.60
N ASP A 31 19.38 8.42 -6.39
CA ASP A 31 19.46 6.99 -6.03
C ASP A 31 18.08 6.31 -6.15
N VAL A 32 16.99 6.99 -5.72
CA VAL A 32 15.62 6.47 -5.85
C VAL A 32 15.27 6.28 -7.33
N TRP A 33 15.53 7.30 -8.15
CA TRP A 33 15.21 7.25 -9.57
C TRP A 33 16.01 6.15 -10.28
N GLU A 34 17.32 6.07 -10.02
CA GLU A 34 18.21 5.05 -10.57
C GLU A 34 17.78 3.65 -10.15
N HIS A 35 17.38 3.45 -8.89
CA HIS A 35 16.87 2.16 -8.40
C HIS A 35 15.71 1.62 -9.24
N PHE A 36 14.79 2.49 -9.64
CA PHE A 36 13.61 2.07 -10.39
C PHE A 36 13.79 2.10 -11.90
N TYR A 37 14.54 3.05 -12.46
CA TYR A 37 14.63 3.25 -13.91
C TYR A 37 15.99 2.91 -14.53
N ASN A 38 17.01 2.60 -13.73
CA ASN A 38 18.38 2.31 -14.16
C ASN A 38 19.00 3.43 -15.01
N THR A 39 18.57 4.67 -14.78
CA THR A 39 19.10 5.89 -15.41
C THR A 39 19.15 6.98 -14.37
N GLN A 40 19.76 8.12 -14.67
CA GLN A 40 19.60 9.35 -13.91
C GLN A 40 18.33 10.09 -14.37
N PRO A 41 17.70 10.92 -13.53
CA PRO A 41 16.57 11.74 -13.94
C PRO A 41 17.04 12.86 -14.89
N ASN A 42 16.24 13.19 -15.90
CA ASN A 42 16.55 14.25 -16.87
C ASN A 42 16.43 15.67 -16.29
N SER A 43 15.85 15.80 -15.10
CA SER A 43 15.63 17.07 -14.42
C SER A 43 15.53 16.85 -12.91
N GLU A 44 15.87 17.88 -12.15
CA GLU A 44 15.64 17.93 -10.70
C GLU A 44 14.20 17.54 -10.34
N PRO A 45 13.99 16.77 -9.26
CA PRO A 45 12.66 16.40 -8.81
C PRO A 45 11.83 17.63 -8.41
N ILE A 46 10.54 17.57 -8.69
CA ILE A 46 9.57 18.56 -8.20
C ILE A 46 9.29 18.25 -6.74
N GLN A 47 9.38 19.26 -5.87
CA GLN A 47 9.19 19.13 -4.42
C GLN A 47 8.26 20.21 -3.87
N GLY A 48 7.57 19.90 -2.77
CA GLY A 48 6.79 20.87 -1.99
C GLY A 48 5.29 20.59 -1.94
N THR A 49 4.53 21.59 -1.49
CA THR A 49 3.09 21.45 -1.20
C THR A 49 2.22 21.82 -2.41
N ASN A 50 1.24 20.97 -2.74
CA ASN A 50 0.26 21.14 -3.83
C ASN A 50 0.91 21.53 -5.16
N VAL A 51 2.07 20.94 -5.45
CA VAL A 51 2.81 21.20 -6.69
C VAL A 51 2.06 20.66 -7.89
N GLN A 52 2.20 21.31 -9.03
CA GLN A 52 1.67 20.78 -10.28
C GLN A 52 2.60 19.69 -10.82
N ALA A 53 2.11 18.46 -10.91
CA ALA A 53 2.80 17.40 -11.63
C ALA A 53 2.91 17.78 -13.12
N ARG A 54 4.13 17.79 -13.65
CA ARG A 54 4.41 18.14 -15.04
C ARG A 54 5.50 17.23 -15.61
N SER A 55 5.32 16.83 -16.86
CA SER A 55 6.31 16.09 -17.63
C SER A 55 7.38 17.06 -18.13
N THR A 56 8.66 16.74 -17.90
CA THR A 56 9.80 17.41 -18.51
C THR A 56 10.66 16.34 -19.16
N ASN A 57 10.93 16.45 -20.46
CA ASN A 57 11.71 15.44 -21.21
C ASN A 57 11.19 13.99 -21.02
N ASN A 58 9.86 13.80 -21.10
CA ASN A 58 9.21 12.49 -20.95
C ASN A 58 9.38 11.85 -19.56
N GLU A 59 9.71 12.65 -18.55
CA GLU A 59 9.84 12.20 -17.16
C GLU A 59 9.07 13.14 -16.22
N CYS A 60 8.53 12.58 -15.14
CA CYS A 60 8.01 13.36 -14.03
C CYS A 60 8.41 12.68 -12.73
N PHE A 61 9.31 13.34 -11.99
CA PHE A 61 9.73 12.89 -10.68
C PHE A 61 9.21 13.86 -9.62
N LEU A 62 8.33 13.36 -8.77
CA LEU A 62 7.88 14.04 -7.55
C LEU A 62 8.62 13.45 -6.36
N TYR A 63 9.28 14.30 -5.58
CA TYR A 63 10.02 13.88 -4.40
C TYR A 63 9.62 14.75 -3.22
N ASN A 64 9.29 14.14 -2.09
CA ASN A 64 9.00 14.87 -0.86
C ASN A 64 7.86 15.91 -1.03
N CYS A 65 6.77 15.48 -1.65
CA CYS A 65 5.60 16.33 -1.95
C CYS A 65 4.44 16.09 -0.99
N ILE A 66 3.70 17.15 -0.69
CA ILE A 66 2.49 17.06 0.14
C ILE A 66 1.31 17.62 -0.65
N PHE A 67 0.26 16.83 -0.80
CA PHE A 67 -0.98 17.21 -1.44
C PHE A 67 -2.08 17.27 -0.37
N ILE A 68 -2.74 18.42 -0.24
CA ILE A 68 -3.71 18.67 0.83
C ILE A 68 -4.96 19.30 0.22
N GLU A 69 -6.12 18.71 0.51
CA GLU A 69 -7.45 19.27 0.22
C GLU A 69 -7.69 19.64 -1.25
N ILE A 70 -7.03 18.92 -2.17
CA ILE A 70 -7.32 19.02 -3.60
C ILE A 70 -8.61 18.23 -3.87
N THR A 71 -9.70 18.91 -4.21
CA THR A 71 -11.04 18.29 -4.30
C THR A 71 -11.70 18.35 -5.68
N THR A 72 -11.13 19.12 -6.61
CA THR A 72 -11.74 19.36 -7.93
C THR A 72 -11.33 18.32 -8.98
N LYS A 73 -10.10 17.82 -8.88
CA LYS A 73 -9.49 16.79 -9.72
C LYS A 73 -8.47 16.03 -8.88
N SER A 74 -8.04 14.87 -9.35
CA SER A 74 -6.91 14.15 -8.77
C SER A 74 -5.71 15.08 -8.58
N ALA A 75 -5.04 14.98 -7.43
CA ALA A 75 -3.84 15.75 -7.13
C ALA A 75 -2.75 15.57 -8.20
N ILE A 76 -2.62 14.34 -8.70
CA ILE A 76 -1.80 13.98 -9.84
C ILE A 76 -2.72 13.45 -10.93
N TYR A 77 -2.59 14.04 -12.12
CA TYR A 77 -3.42 13.69 -13.26
C TYR A 77 -2.55 13.59 -14.52
N PHE A 78 -2.39 12.38 -15.04
CA PHE A 78 -1.62 12.08 -16.24
C PHE A 78 -2.42 11.27 -17.25
N THR A 79 -2.49 11.79 -18.47
CA THR A 79 -3.07 11.13 -19.66
C THR A 79 -2.10 11.09 -20.84
N ASN A 80 -0.94 11.74 -20.72
CA ASN A 80 0.02 11.86 -21.82
C ASN A 80 0.83 10.57 -21.94
N THR A 81 0.91 10.02 -23.14
CA THR A 81 1.72 8.83 -23.42
C THR A 81 3.21 9.11 -23.26
N SER A 82 4.00 8.04 -23.04
CA SER A 82 5.46 8.08 -23.01
C SER A 82 6.12 8.84 -21.84
N ASN A 83 5.40 9.11 -20.74
CA ASN A 83 5.99 9.77 -19.56
C ASN A 83 6.30 8.78 -18.42
N LYS A 84 7.59 8.57 -18.10
CA LYS A 84 7.99 7.82 -16.90
C LYS A 84 7.65 8.66 -15.66
N PHE A 85 6.86 8.10 -14.77
CA PHE A 85 6.40 8.81 -13.58
C PHE A 85 6.84 8.09 -12.30
N LEU A 86 7.54 8.81 -11.43
CA LEU A 86 7.87 8.36 -10.09
C LEU A 86 7.40 9.41 -9.09
N ASN A 87 6.68 8.98 -8.06
CA ASN A 87 6.53 9.76 -6.85
C ASN A 87 7.15 9.01 -5.67
N SER A 88 7.99 9.71 -4.91
CA SER A 88 8.69 9.19 -3.72
C SER A 88 8.46 10.12 -2.55
N ASP A 89 8.24 9.54 -1.36
CA ASP A 89 8.04 10.27 -0.11
C ASP A 89 6.92 11.32 -0.23
N CYS A 90 5.81 10.93 -0.85
CA CYS A 90 4.69 11.82 -1.13
C CYS A 90 3.50 11.52 -0.23
N SER A 91 2.81 12.55 0.26
CA SER A 91 1.61 12.42 1.09
C SER A 91 0.39 13.07 0.45
N PHE A 92 -0.76 12.42 0.53
CA PHE A 92 -2.04 12.88 -0.01
C PHE A 92 -3.08 12.90 1.10
N THR A 93 -3.47 14.09 1.56
CA THR A 93 -4.33 14.32 2.72
C THR A 93 -5.65 14.94 2.27
N ASN A 94 -6.77 14.25 2.51
CA ASN A 94 -8.10 14.72 2.14
C ASN A 94 -8.23 15.07 0.64
N CYS A 95 -7.49 14.38 -0.24
CA CYS A 95 -7.61 14.56 -1.68
C CYS A 95 -8.85 13.86 -2.21
N SER A 96 -9.57 14.51 -3.12
CA SER A 96 -10.71 13.91 -3.80
C SER A 96 -10.87 14.33 -5.25
N SER A 97 -11.53 13.47 -6.02
CA SER A 97 -11.86 13.73 -7.41
C SER A 97 -13.31 13.33 -7.71
N ASN A 98 -13.92 14.01 -8.69
CA ASN A 98 -15.20 13.60 -9.28
C ASN A 98 -15.03 12.54 -10.37
N THR A 99 -13.79 12.15 -10.67
CA THR A 99 -13.42 11.11 -11.63
C THR A 99 -12.57 10.04 -10.95
N ASN A 100 -12.23 8.98 -11.67
CA ASN A 100 -11.29 7.93 -11.21
C ASN A 100 -10.04 8.54 -10.57
N GLY A 101 -9.47 7.86 -9.58
CA GLY A 101 -8.27 8.28 -8.87
C GLY A 101 -8.52 9.50 -8.00
N GLY A 102 -8.83 9.32 -6.71
CA GLY A 102 -9.02 10.45 -5.79
C GLY A 102 -7.76 11.31 -5.64
N SER A 103 -6.60 10.67 -5.52
CA SER A 103 -5.29 11.32 -5.39
C SER A 103 -4.50 11.24 -6.69
N ILE A 104 -4.43 10.06 -7.29
CA ILE A 104 -3.63 9.81 -8.49
C ILE A 104 -4.53 9.23 -9.57
N TYR A 105 -4.58 9.90 -10.71
CA TYR A 105 -5.11 9.38 -11.95
C TYR A 105 -3.97 9.28 -12.96
N PHE A 106 -3.61 8.06 -13.33
CA PHE A 106 -2.59 7.78 -14.33
C PHE A 106 -3.18 6.86 -15.40
N LYS A 107 -3.44 7.40 -16.58
CA LYS A 107 -3.89 6.62 -17.74
C LYS A 107 -2.97 6.90 -18.92
N CYS A 108 -1.85 6.19 -18.95
CA CYS A 108 -0.78 6.44 -19.90
C CYS A 108 -0.19 5.12 -20.40
N ASN A 109 0.17 5.07 -21.68
CA ASN A 109 1.09 4.03 -22.17
C ASN A 109 2.52 4.38 -21.73
N SER A 110 2.79 4.27 -20.44
CA SER A 110 4.11 4.48 -19.84
C SER A 110 4.20 3.88 -18.44
N SER A 111 5.39 3.94 -17.86
CA SER A 111 5.72 3.35 -16.57
C SER A 111 5.42 4.31 -15.42
N ILE A 112 4.87 3.77 -14.33
CA ILE A 112 4.59 4.47 -13.08
C ILE A 112 5.15 3.69 -11.90
N VAL A 113 5.78 4.41 -10.99
CA VAL A 113 6.20 3.91 -9.68
C VAL A 113 5.65 4.83 -8.60
N GLN A 114 4.86 4.27 -7.70
CA GLN A 114 4.42 4.90 -6.46
C GLN A 114 5.28 4.33 -5.34
N TYR A 115 6.23 5.12 -4.85
CA TYR A 115 7.16 4.72 -3.79
C TYR A 115 6.93 5.56 -2.54
N ARG A 116 6.90 4.94 -1.36
CA ARG A 116 6.72 5.63 -0.07
C ARG A 116 5.61 6.68 -0.11
N THR A 117 4.46 6.25 -0.61
CA THR A 117 3.29 7.09 -0.79
C THR A 117 2.34 6.91 0.39
N CYS A 118 1.92 8.00 1.02
CA CYS A 118 0.83 7.98 1.97
C CYS A 118 -0.46 8.54 1.35
N GLY A 119 -1.54 7.76 1.40
CA GLY A 119 -2.90 8.24 1.22
C GLY A 119 -3.65 8.31 2.56
N TYR A 120 -4.11 9.50 2.94
CA TYR A 120 -4.98 9.72 4.08
C TYR A 120 -6.30 10.34 3.64
N LYS A 121 -7.42 9.67 3.93
CA LYS A 121 -8.77 10.16 3.59
C LYS A 121 -8.93 10.55 2.12
N SER A 122 -8.22 9.85 1.24
CA SER A 122 -8.38 10.02 -0.20
C SER A 122 -9.69 9.38 -0.64
N LYS A 123 -10.46 10.04 -1.53
CA LYS A 123 -11.73 9.50 -2.03
C LYS A 123 -12.02 9.90 -3.47
N THR A 124 -12.89 9.16 -4.12
CA THR A 124 -13.44 9.52 -5.43
C THR A 124 -14.95 9.31 -5.43
N ASN A 125 -15.64 10.01 -6.33
CA ASN A 125 -17.06 9.79 -6.69
C ASN A 125 -17.20 8.90 -7.95
N SER A 126 -16.20 8.07 -8.24
CA SER A 126 -16.16 7.09 -9.33
C SER A 126 -15.75 5.72 -8.82
N ASP A 127 -16.00 4.66 -9.58
CA ASP A 127 -15.74 3.27 -9.18
C ASP A 127 -14.29 2.79 -9.36
N TRP A 128 -13.36 3.71 -9.63
CA TRP A 128 -12.00 3.31 -9.95
C TRP A 128 -11.00 4.12 -9.13
N GLY A 129 -10.68 3.63 -7.93
CA GLY A 129 -9.54 4.05 -7.13
C GLY A 129 -9.78 5.31 -6.29
N HIS A 130 -10.15 5.13 -5.02
CA HIS A 130 -10.25 6.18 -4.01
C HIS A 130 -8.92 6.88 -3.76
N HIS A 131 -7.80 6.19 -3.85
CA HIS A 131 -6.48 6.79 -3.86
C HIS A 131 -5.91 6.85 -5.27
N SER A 132 -5.58 5.69 -5.86
CA SER A 132 -4.93 5.61 -7.17
C SER A 132 -5.75 4.83 -8.18
N TYR A 133 -5.91 5.41 -9.37
CA TYR A 133 -6.30 4.71 -10.58
C TYR A 133 -5.13 4.72 -11.55
N VAL A 134 -4.63 3.55 -11.90
CA VAL A 134 -3.47 3.37 -12.77
C VAL A 134 -3.81 2.43 -13.90
N ASP A 135 -3.69 2.93 -15.13
CA ASP A 135 -3.82 2.19 -16.38
C ASP A 135 -2.52 2.38 -17.18
N SER A 136 -1.65 1.36 -17.07
CA SER A 136 -0.29 1.32 -17.63
C SER A 136 -0.20 0.23 -18.71
N TYR A 137 -0.48 0.58 -19.96
CA TYR A 137 -0.51 -0.37 -21.07
C TYR A 137 0.81 -1.14 -21.28
N SER A 138 0.75 -2.29 -21.95
CA SER A 138 1.93 -3.08 -22.38
C SER A 138 2.76 -3.63 -21.20
N ASN A 139 4.08 -3.78 -21.36
CA ASN A 139 5.02 -4.30 -20.35
C ASN A 139 5.66 -3.17 -19.53
N ASN A 140 4.95 -2.06 -19.34
CA ASN A 140 5.42 -0.92 -18.55
C ASN A 140 5.42 -1.26 -17.06
N LYS A 141 6.27 -0.58 -16.26
CA LYS A 141 6.26 -0.75 -14.80
C LYS A 141 4.97 -0.15 -14.23
N ASN A 142 4.33 -0.88 -13.32
CA ASN A 142 3.18 -0.42 -12.56
C ASN A 142 3.39 -0.82 -11.08
N TYR A 143 4.26 -0.07 -10.40
CA TYR A 143 4.78 -0.47 -9.09
C TYR A 143 4.15 0.36 -7.97
N LEU A 144 3.81 -0.31 -6.88
CA LEU A 144 3.30 0.31 -5.66
C LEU A 144 4.04 -0.24 -4.44
N TYR A 145 5.05 0.50 -3.98
CA TYR A 145 6.05 0.03 -3.02
C TYR A 145 6.06 0.89 -1.74
N GLU A 146 6.24 0.23 -0.59
CA GLU A 146 6.47 0.86 0.72
C GLU A 146 5.44 1.95 1.07
N SER A 147 4.19 1.75 0.66
CA SER A 147 3.15 2.77 0.69
C SER A 147 2.06 2.46 1.71
N SER A 148 1.31 3.47 2.15
CA SER A 148 0.27 3.29 3.18
C SER A 148 -0.99 4.08 2.88
N PHE A 149 -2.13 3.45 3.13
CA PHE A 149 -3.46 3.99 2.86
C PHE A 149 -4.31 3.85 4.12
N TYR A 150 -4.73 4.98 4.67
CA TYR A 150 -5.44 5.03 5.94
C TYR A 150 -6.70 5.89 5.82
N LEU A 151 -7.84 5.33 6.24
CA LEU A 151 -9.16 5.97 6.16
C LEU A 151 -9.52 6.44 4.75
N CYS A 152 -8.98 5.80 3.71
CA CYS A 152 -9.33 6.11 2.33
C CYS A 152 -10.68 5.48 1.95
N GLY A 153 -11.38 6.17 1.05
CA GLY A 153 -12.59 5.65 0.42
C GLY A 153 -13.89 5.80 1.22
N ASN A 154 -14.93 5.16 0.71
CA ASN A 154 -16.27 5.09 1.28
C ASN A 154 -17.04 3.91 0.66
N LEU A 155 -18.09 3.43 1.32
CA LEU A 155 -18.93 2.33 0.83
C LEU A 155 -19.82 2.65 -0.39
N GLY A 156 -19.75 3.88 -0.93
CA GLY A 156 -20.57 4.32 -2.05
C GLY A 156 -19.89 4.17 -3.42
N ASN A 157 -18.57 3.97 -3.46
CA ASN A 157 -17.84 3.76 -4.71
C ASN A 157 -16.76 2.71 -4.50
N SER A 158 -16.22 2.21 -5.60
CA SER A 158 -15.32 1.07 -5.56
C SER A 158 -13.84 1.44 -5.49
N ARG A 159 -13.08 0.54 -4.85
CA ARG A 159 -11.63 0.36 -4.94
C ARG A 159 -10.80 1.39 -4.22
N ILE A 160 -9.79 0.96 -3.46
CA ILE A 160 -8.79 1.90 -2.89
C ILE A 160 -7.69 2.23 -3.90
N ASN A 161 -6.98 1.20 -4.34
CA ASN A 161 -5.97 1.29 -5.39
C ASN A 161 -6.36 0.34 -6.50
N SER A 162 -6.44 0.84 -7.73
CA SER A 162 -6.75 0.04 -8.91
C SER A 162 -5.59 0.11 -9.89
N LEU A 163 -4.90 -1.02 -10.06
CA LEU A 163 -3.74 -1.15 -10.94
C LEU A 163 -4.09 -2.05 -12.13
N TYR A 164 -4.01 -1.51 -13.33
CA TYR A 164 -4.34 -2.16 -14.59
C TYR A 164 -3.13 -2.27 -15.48
N TYR A 165 -3.00 -3.42 -16.13
CA TYR A 165 -1.98 -3.69 -17.14
C TYR A 165 -0.55 -3.45 -16.62
N GLY A 166 0.43 -3.72 -17.48
CA GLY A 166 1.83 -3.57 -17.11
C GLY A 166 2.37 -4.76 -16.34
N ASN A 167 3.61 -4.59 -15.91
CA ASN A 167 4.25 -5.40 -14.89
C ASN A 167 3.83 -4.82 -13.53
N ILE A 168 2.81 -5.42 -12.93
CA ILE A 168 2.28 -5.00 -11.65
C ILE A 168 3.14 -5.61 -10.55
N GLU A 169 3.67 -4.77 -9.67
CA GLU A 169 4.38 -5.22 -8.47
C GLU A 169 3.91 -4.41 -7.27
N VAL A 170 3.49 -5.10 -6.22
CA VAL A 170 3.04 -4.51 -4.97
C VAL A 170 3.90 -5.06 -3.85
N LYS A 171 4.54 -4.16 -3.11
CA LYS A 171 5.51 -4.58 -2.09
C LYS A 171 5.44 -3.70 -0.87
N SER A 172 5.36 -4.33 0.29
CA SER A 172 5.44 -3.65 1.59
C SER A 172 4.39 -2.55 1.75
N ILE A 173 3.15 -2.79 1.31
CA ILE A 173 2.08 -1.80 1.46
C ILE A 173 1.23 -2.07 2.70
N ASN A 174 0.59 -1.03 3.23
CA ASN A 174 -0.44 -1.17 4.25
C ASN A 174 -1.72 -0.46 3.84
N THR A 175 -2.83 -1.18 3.75
CA THR A 175 -4.18 -0.61 3.57
C THR A 175 -4.99 -0.87 4.82
N SER A 176 -5.49 0.18 5.48
CA SER A 176 -6.16 0.00 6.75
C SER A 176 -7.25 1.01 7.07
N PHE A 177 -8.33 0.52 7.70
CA PHE A 177 -9.53 1.32 7.99
C PHE A 177 -10.10 2.00 6.74
N CYS A 178 -9.87 1.39 5.59
CA CYS A 178 -10.37 1.86 4.31
C CYS A 178 -11.74 1.29 4.02
N GLU A 179 -12.53 2.02 3.25
CA GLU A 179 -13.87 1.61 2.85
C GLU A 179 -14.02 1.66 1.34
N ALA A 180 -14.71 0.68 0.75
CA ALA A 180 -15.07 0.66 -0.66
C ALA A 180 -16.36 -0.14 -0.89
N ASP A 181 -17.10 0.11 -1.96
CA ASP A 181 -18.22 -0.75 -2.33
C ASP A 181 -17.73 -2.15 -2.75
N TYR A 182 -16.76 -2.22 -3.66
CA TYR A 182 -16.25 -3.49 -4.15
C TYR A 182 -15.04 -4.02 -3.37
N ASP A 183 -13.82 -3.52 -3.62
CA ASP A 183 -12.55 -3.95 -3.02
C ASP A 183 -11.91 -2.87 -2.12
N SER A 184 -11.88 -3.11 -0.81
CA SER A 184 -11.32 -2.15 0.16
C SER A 184 -9.83 -2.33 0.44
N GLY A 185 -9.20 -3.37 -0.10
CA GLY A 185 -7.77 -3.66 0.04
C GLY A 185 -6.96 -3.20 -1.18
N ILE A 186 -7.05 -3.94 -2.28
CA ILE A 186 -6.41 -3.63 -3.57
C ILE A 186 -7.08 -4.38 -4.71
N PHE A 187 -7.09 -3.75 -5.89
CA PHE A 187 -7.53 -4.34 -7.15
C PHE A 187 -6.42 -4.38 -8.18
N LEU A 188 -6.16 -5.57 -8.71
CA LEU A 188 -5.18 -5.80 -9.78
C LEU A 188 -5.87 -6.47 -10.97
N TRP A 189 -5.64 -5.95 -12.18
CA TRP A 189 -6.26 -6.48 -13.38
C TRP A 189 -5.32 -6.54 -14.58
N TYR A 190 -5.40 -7.67 -15.29
CA TYR A 190 -4.86 -7.85 -16.63
C TYR A 190 -3.33 -7.72 -16.69
N THR A 191 -2.63 -8.48 -15.85
CA THR A 191 -1.16 -8.50 -15.84
C THR A 191 -0.64 -9.10 -17.14
N THR A 192 0.41 -8.51 -17.74
CA THR A 192 1.09 -9.14 -18.88
C THR A 192 2.21 -10.09 -18.48
N SER A 193 2.59 -10.09 -17.19
CA SER A 193 3.65 -10.91 -16.61
C SER A 193 3.26 -11.37 -15.20
N LEU A 194 4.03 -12.32 -14.66
CA LEU A 194 3.86 -12.75 -13.27
C LEU A 194 3.98 -11.53 -12.34
N SER A 195 2.90 -11.23 -11.62
CA SER A 195 2.81 -10.08 -10.72
C SER A 195 2.89 -10.52 -9.28
N ASN A 196 3.65 -9.82 -8.44
CA ASN A 196 3.78 -10.18 -7.03
C ASN A 196 3.12 -9.14 -6.12
N VAL A 197 2.48 -9.63 -5.07
CA VAL A 197 2.07 -8.87 -3.90
C VAL A 197 2.81 -9.44 -2.71
N THR A 198 3.72 -8.66 -2.11
CA THR A 198 4.62 -9.17 -1.08
C THR A 198 4.68 -8.27 0.14
N TYR A 199 4.89 -8.87 1.32
CA TYR A 199 5.13 -8.13 2.57
C TYR A 199 4.05 -7.10 2.92
N SER A 200 2.82 -7.33 2.47
CA SER A 200 1.75 -6.32 2.51
C SER A 200 0.68 -6.66 3.55
N SER A 201 0.07 -5.63 4.13
CA SER A 201 -0.98 -5.76 5.14
C SER A 201 -2.27 -5.07 4.70
N PHE A 202 -3.39 -5.79 4.83
CA PHE A 202 -4.74 -5.32 4.59
C PHE A 202 -5.53 -5.55 5.87
N CYS A 203 -5.70 -4.51 6.68
CA CYS A 203 -6.22 -4.65 8.05
C CYS A 203 -7.45 -3.77 8.30
N ASN A 204 -8.47 -4.31 8.96
CA ASN A 204 -9.61 -3.53 9.42
C ASN A 204 -10.28 -2.72 8.29
N THR A 205 -10.26 -3.21 7.05
CA THR A 205 -10.95 -2.57 5.94
C THR A 205 -12.35 -3.13 5.82
N THR A 206 -13.25 -2.33 5.26
CA THR A 206 -14.66 -2.71 5.11
C THR A 206 -15.10 -2.53 3.67
N SER A 207 -15.82 -3.51 3.13
CA SER A 207 -16.47 -3.37 1.84
C SER A 207 -17.88 -3.94 1.82
N ASN A 208 -18.63 -3.66 0.74
CA ASN A 208 -19.88 -4.34 0.51
C ASN A 208 -19.67 -5.72 -0.15
N ASN A 209 -18.65 -5.88 -1.01
CA ASN A 209 -18.48 -7.09 -1.81
C ASN A 209 -17.31 -7.98 -1.36
N LEU A 210 -16.07 -7.50 -1.46
CA LEU A 210 -14.85 -8.30 -1.23
C LEU A 210 -13.68 -7.43 -0.73
N ILE A 211 -12.56 -8.00 -0.31
CA ILE A 211 -11.42 -7.21 0.20
C ILE A 211 -10.32 -7.08 -0.85
N LEU A 212 -9.97 -8.19 -1.49
CA LEU A 212 -8.88 -8.29 -2.46
C LEU A 212 -9.41 -8.90 -3.76
N GLU A 213 -9.12 -8.28 -4.90
CA GLU A 213 -9.52 -8.77 -6.21
C GLU A 213 -8.33 -8.79 -7.18
N LEU A 214 -8.01 -9.99 -7.67
CA LEU A 214 -6.95 -10.28 -8.61
C LEU A 214 -7.55 -10.94 -9.86
N ASP A 215 -7.77 -10.15 -10.90
CA ASP A 215 -8.48 -10.57 -12.11
C ASP A 215 -7.56 -10.69 -13.33
N VAL A 216 -7.79 -11.69 -14.17
CA VAL A 216 -7.07 -11.99 -15.43
C VAL A 216 -5.54 -11.86 -15.32
N GLY A 217 -4.84 -12.93 -14.93
CA GLY A 217 -3.39 -12.89 -14.82
C GLY A 217 -2.79 -14.03 -13.99
N ASN A 218 -1.47 -13.94 -13.78
CA ASN A 218 -0.73 -14.85 -12.89
C ASN A 218 -0.17 -14.04 -11.73
N TYR A 219 -0.53 -14.44 -10.51
CA TYR A 219 -0.22 -13.67 -9.32
C TYR A 219 0.43 -14.53 -8.24
N ASN A 220 1.41 -13.93 -7.58
CA ASN A 220 1.94 -14.44 -6.32
C ASN A 220 1.57 -13.50 -5.18
N PHE A 221 1.19 -14.07 -4.05
CA PHE A 221 0.82 -13.37 -2.83
C PHE A 221 1.64 -13.97 -1.69
N TYR A 222 2.71 -13.27 -1.27
CA TYR A 222 3.71 -13.81 -0.35
C TYR A 222 3.88 -12.97 0.89
N PHE A 223 3.97 -13.60 2.06
CA PHE A 223 4.26 -12.89 3.31
C PHE A 223 3.30 -11.73 3.52
N CYS A 224 2.00 -11.95 3.35
CA CYS A 224 0.99 -10.90 3.48
C CYS A 224 0.04 -11.19 4.65
N ASN A 225 -0.54 -10.12 5.19
CA ASN A 225 -1.54 -10.17 6.25
C ASN A 225 -2.87 -9.60 5.71
N VAL A 226 -3.95 -10.35 5.88
CA VAL A 226 -5.33 -9.97 5.56
C VAL A 226 -6.14 -10.18 6.83
N LEU A 227 -6.26 -9.12 7.62
CA LEU A 227 -6.65 -9.20 9.03
C LEU A 227 -7.91 -8.39 9.32
N ASN A 228 -8.86 -9.01 10.04
CA ASN A 228 -10.00 -8.32 10.64
C ASN A 228 -10.82 -7.47 9.66
N ASN A 229 -10.90 -7.90 8.40
CA ASN A 229 -11.66 -7.18 7.39
C ASN A 229 -13.13 -7.62 7.39
N GLU A 230 -14.03 -6.76 6.91
CA GLU A 230 -15.46 -7.07 6.81
C GLU A 230 -15.95 -6.86 5.38
N HIS A 231 -16.59 -7.87 4.78
CA HIS A 231 -17.35 -7.71 3.53
C HIS A 231 -18.85 -7.98 3.80
N LYS A 232 -19.71 -6.99 3.52
CA LYS A 232 -21.06 -6.92 4.13
C LYS A 232 -22.18 -7.66 3.40
N LYS A 233 -22.12 -7.76 2.06
CA LYS A 233 -23.29 -8.13 1.24
C LYS A 233 -23.06 -9.34 0.33
N SER A 234 -21.89 -9.43 -0.30
CA SER A 234 -21.65 -10.41 -1.36
C SER A 234 -21.13 -11.76 -0.87
N ASP A 235 -21.37 -12.79 -1.69
CA ASP A 235 -20.82 -14.13 -1.56
C ASP A 235 -19.44 -14.31 -2.23
N TYR A 236 -18.93 -13.30 -2.95
CA TYR A 236 -17.62 -13.29 -3.65
C TYR A 236 -16.39 -13.46 -2.75
N GLY A 237 -16.55 -13.37 -1.42
CA GLY A 237 -15.55 -13.73 -0.43
C GLY A 237 -14.48 -12.68 -0.12
N THR A 238 -13.61 -12.98 0.85
CA THR A 238 -12.54 -12.05 1.28
C THR A 238 -11.53 -11.81 0.15
N PHE A 239 -11.08 -12.89 -0.49
CA PHE A 239 -10.13 -12.89 -1.61
C PHE A 239 -10.78 -13.46 -2.85
N TYR A 240 -10.76 -12.70 -3.94
CA TYR A 240 -11.33 -13.09 -5.22
C TYR A 240 -10.28 -13.22 -6.31
N GLY A 241 -10.25 -14.38 -6.97
CA GLY A 241 -9.49 -14.66 -8.18
C GLY A 241 -10.42 -14.81 -9.38
N GLY A 242 -10.44 -13.81 -10.26
CA GLY A 242 -11.21 -13.84 -11.50
C GLY A 242 -10.34 -14.26 -12.66
N ALA A 243 -10.68 -15.34 -13.36
CA ALA A 243 -9.95 -15.81 -14.55
C ALA A 243 -8.40 -15.83 -14.38
N SER A 244 -7.92 -16.07 -13.16
CA SER A 244 -6.53 -15.88 -12.74
C SER A 244 -5.95 -17.11 -12.08
N THR A 245 -4.62 -17.25 -12.16
CA THR A 245 -3.87 -18.28 -11.42
C THR A 245 -3.12 -17.59 -10.30
N VAL A 246 -3.47 -17.91 -9.05
CA VAL A 246 -2.95 -17.27 -7.86
C VAL A 246 -2.23 -18.28 -6.99
N LEU A 247 -1.00 -17.98 -6.60
CA LEU A 247 -0.29 -18.65 -5.53
C LEU A 247 -0.23 -17.77 -4.30
N ILE A 248 -0.85 -18.22 -3.21
CA ILE A 248 -0.81 -17.61 -1.88
C ILE A 248 0.10 -18.46 -1.01
N GLU A 249 1.16 -17.88 -0.47
CA GLU A 249 2.13 -18.62 0.34
C GLU A 249 2.67 -17.79 1.50
N ASN A 250 2.87 -18.42 2.66
CA ASN A 250 3.31 -17.73 3.87
C ASN A 250 2.44 -16.50 4.17
N CYS A 251 1.12 -16.62 4.13
CA CYS A 251 0.20 -15.50 4.39
C CYS A 251 -0.67 -15.76 5.63
N SER A 252 -1.32 -14.72 6.12
CA SER A 252 -2.27 -14.77 7.24
C SER A 252 -3.61 -14.18 6.82
N PHE A 253 -4.68 -14.96 6.91
CA PHE A 253 -6.07 -14.58 6.64
C PHE A 253 -6.88 -14.83 7.90
N LEU A 254 -6.98 -13.83 8.78
CA LEU A 254 -7.45 -14.03 10.16
C LEU A 254 -8.44 -12.93 10.56
N GLY A 255 -9.53 -13.31 11.23
CA GLY A 255 -10.55 -12.40 11.73
C GLY A 255 -11.42 -11.78 10.64
N ASN A 256 -11.33 -12.24 9.39
CA ASN A 256 -12.13 -11.71 8.30
C ASN A 256 -13.59 -12.18 8.42
N THR A 257 -14.55 -11.27 8.29
CA THR A 257 -15.98 -11.55 8.45
C THR A 257 -16.76 -11.19 7.19
N GLY A 258 -17.83 -11.93 6.93
CA GLY A 258 -18.75 -11.68 5.81
C GLY A 258 -19.55 -12.93 5.41
N PRO A 259 -20.62 -12.77 4.62
CA PRO A 259 -21.56 -13.85 4.32
C PRO A 259 -21.02 -14.92 3.34
N GLY A 260 -19.99 -14.58 2.56
CA GLY A 260 -19.38 -15.44 1.55
C GLY A 260 -18.28 -16.40 2.05
N VAL A 261 -17.35 -16.71 1.15
CA VAL A 261 -16.20 -17.59 1.37
C VAL A 261 -14.93 -16.80 1.75
N GLU A 262 -13.84 -17.46 2.14
CA GLU A 262 -12.56 -16.77 2.30
C GLU A 262 -11.85 -16.62 0.95
N PHE A 263 -11.85 -17.68 0.14
CA PHE A 263 -11.25 -17.71 -1.20
C PHE A 263 -12.30 -18.06 -2.26
N TYR A 264 -12.47 -17.19 -3.25
CA TYR A 264 -13.41 -17.37 -4.35
C TYR A 264 -12.67 -17.34 -5.67
N GLN A 265 -12.65 -18.45 -6.40
CA GLN A 265 -12.15 -18.52 -7.76
C GLN A 265 -13.32 -18.54 -8.76
N TRP A 266 -13.35 -17.58 -9.67
CA TRP A 266 -14.30 -17.53 -10.78
C TRP A 266 -13.61 -17.73 -12.14
N GLY A 267 -14.31 -18.40 -13.06
CA GLY A 267 -13.83 -18.58 -14.44
C GLY A 267 -12.61 -19.50 -14.53
N SER A 268 -11.79 -19.30 -15.56
CA SER A 268 -10.61 -20.12 -15.83
C SER A 268 -9.44 -19.76 -14.92
N GLY A 269 -8.97 -20.69 -14.10
CA GLY A 269 -7.80 -20.46 -13.24
C GLY A 269 -7.86 -21.26 -11.95
N SER A 270 -7.07 -20.86 -10.96
CA SER A 270 -7.02 -21.52 -9.67
C SER A 270 -6.38 -20.66 -8.60
N ILE A 271 -6.80 -20.84 -7.34
CA ILE A 271 -6.11 -20.34 -6.16
C ILE A 271 -5.41 -21.52 -5.48
N THR A 272 -4.10 -21.42 -5.26
CA THR A 272 -3.35 -22.36 -4.42
C THR A 272 -2.91 -21.64 -3.16
N VAL A 273 -3.29 -22.13 -1.99
CA VAL A 273 -2.88 -21.60 -0.69
C VAL A 273 -1.95 -22.58 -0.02
N LYS A 274 -0.71 -22.17 0.28
CA LYS A 274 0.24 -23.03 1.00
C LYS A 274 0.93 -22.35 2.16
N ASP A 275 1.33 -23.15 3.16
CA ASP A 275 2.16 -22.71 4.29
C ASP A 275 1.63 -21.42 4.95
N SER A 276 0.31 -21.33 5.13
CA SER A 276 -0.40 -20.11 5.50
C SER A 276 -1.31 -20.33 6.70
N PHE A 277 -1.75 -19.24 7.32
CA PHE A 277 -2.71 -19.24 8.41
C PHE A 277 -4.06 -18.71 7.92
N CYS A 278 -5.14 -19.45 8.16
CA CYS A 278 -6.46 -19.07 7.69
C CYS A 278 -7.54 -19.61 8.64
N ASP A 279 -8.37 -18.73 9.20
CA ASP A 279 -9.40 -19.13 10.16
C ASP A 279 -10.69 -19.63 9.50
N ARG A 280 -10.93 -19.24 8.25
CA ARG A 280 -12.10 -19.61 7.41
C ARG A 280 -11.74 -20.52 6.23
N ILE A 281 -10.69 -21.34 6.37
CA ILE A 281 -10.18 -22.18 5.28
C ILE A 281 -11.18 -23.23 4.76
N ASP A 282 -12.18 -23.57 5.57
CA ASP A 282 -13.29 -24.46 5.22
C ASP A 282 -14.30 -23.82 4.25
N LYS A 283 -14.20 -22.50 4.02
CA LYS A 283 -15.07 -21.75 3.13
C LYS A 283 -14.32 -21.33 1.87
N THR A 284 -14.46 -22.11 0.82
CA THR A 284 -13.86 -21.84 -0.50
C THR A 284 -14.86 -22.07 -1.62
N TYR A 285 -14.74 -21.34 -2.73
CA TYR A 285 -15.53 -21.56 -3.94
C TYR A 285 -14.65 -21.68 -5.18
N GLY A 286 -15.01 -22.61 -6.08
CA GLY A 286 -14.28 -22.83 -7.33
C GLY A 286 -13.01 -23.66 -7.16
N SER A 287 -12.04 -23.45 -8.06
CA SER A 287 -10.76 -24.17 -8.08
C SER A 287 -9.80 -23.60 -7.02
N VAL A 288 -9.96 -24.04 -5.78
CA VAL A 288 -9.10 -23.66 -4.65
C VAL A 288 -8.44 -24.91 -4.07
N THR A 289 -7.10 -24.89 -3.97
CA THR A 289 -6.30 -25.97 -3.38
C THR A 289 -5.55 -25.45 -2.17
N THR A 290 -5.48 -26.24 -1.11
CA THR A 290 -4.81 -25.88 0.14
C THR A 290 -3.73 -26.91 0.48
N ASN A 291 -2.58 -26.46 0.99
CA ASN A 291 -1.48 -27.33 1.43
C ASN A 291 -0.81 -26.75 2.68
N ASN A 292 -0.78 -27.48 3.78
CA ASN A 292 -0.22 -26.99 5.05
C ASN A 292 -0.81 -25.62 5.48
N VAL A 293 -2.14 -25.49 5.37
CA VAL A 293 -2.85 -24.31 5.87
C VAL A 293 -3.39 -24.60 7.27
N GLN A 294 -3.06 -23.75 8.23
CA GLN A 294 -3.38 -23.96 9.63
C GLN A 294 -4.39 -22.92 10.12
N ASN A 295 -5.37 -23.36 10.90
CA ASN A 295 -6.27 -22.47 11.63
C ASN A 295 -5.68 -22.20 13.02
N ILE A 296 -4.59 -21.42 13.06
CA ILE A 296 -3.99 -20.90 14.28
C ILE A 296 -3.76 -19.41 14.11
N TYR A 297 -3.85 -18.67 15.21
CA TYR A 297 -3.54 -17.24 15.18
C TYR A 297 -2.03 -17.04 15.11
N SER A 298 -1.53 -16.73 13.91
CA SER A 298 -0.14 -16.38 13.66
C SER A 298 -0.10 -15.32 12.59
N ILE A 299 0.53 -14.19 12.88
CA ILE A 299 0.66 -13.06 11.97
C ILE A 299 2.09 -12.98 11.44
N HIS A 300 2.26 -12.57 10.18
CA HIS A 300 3.60 -12.34 9.64
C HIS A 300 4.14 -11.02 10.15
N HIS A 301 5.20 -11.07 10.97
CA HIS A 301 5.84 -9.86 11.49
C HIS A 301 6.62 -9.08 10.42
N HIS A 302 7.03 -9.76 9.34
CA HIS A 302 7.79 -9.16 8.23
C HIS A 302 6.93 -8.38 7.24
N SER A 303 5.60 -8.49 7.32
CA SER A 303 4.66 -7.80 6.44
C SER A 303 4.08 -6.52 7.07
N HIS A 304 4.50 -6.21 8.29
CA HIS A 304 4.05 -5.05 9.04
C HIS A 304 5.08 -3.92 8.93
N VAL A 305 4.99 -3.13 7.87
CA VAL A 305 5.60 -1.79 7.89
C VAL A 305 4.84 -0.96 8.92
N SER A 306 5.55 -0.39 9.91
CA SER A 306 4.98 0.44 10.98
C SER A 306 4.54 1.83 10.47
N SER A 307 3.89 1.88 9.33
CA SER A 307 3.31 3.06 8.69
C SER A 307 1.78 3.00 8.68
N TYR A 308 1.18 2.17 9.55
CA TYR A 308 -0.26 2.01 9.71
C TYR A 308 -1.03 3.35 9.81
N LEU A 309 -0.41 4.37 10.40
CA LEU A 309 -0.97 5.73 10.54
C LEU A 309 -0.44 6.74 9.52
N CYS A 310 0.28 6.30 8.49
CA CYS A 310 1.07 7.18 7.63
C CYS A 310 2.04 8.10 8.42
N GLU A 311 2.58 7.64 9.54
CA GLU A 311 3.50 8.45 10.34
C GLU A 311 4.89 8.50 9.67
N ALA A 312 5.36 9.70 9.34
CA ALA A 312 6.74 9.92 8.92
C ALA A 312 7.63 10.06 10.17
N GLU A 313 8.74 9.30 10.24
CA GLU A 313 9.68 9.35 11.38
C GLU A 313 10.33 10.74 11.53
N LEU A 314 10.48 11.45 10.41
CA LEU A 314 10.96 12.83 10.34
C LEU A 314 9.91 13.71 9.62
N PRO A 315 9.55 14.88 10.16
CA PRO A 315 8.65 15.80 9.49
C PRO A 315 9.29 16.30 8.19
N ILE A 316 8.48 16.38 7.13
CA ILE A 316 8.86 17.05 5.88
C ILE A 316 8.96 18.55 6.18
N ILE A 317 10.18 19.07 6.31
CA ILE A 317 10.42 20.49 6.55
C ILE A 317 10.32 21.22 5.22
N ASP A 318 9.22 21.94 4.98
CA ASP A 318 9.15 22.90 3.88
C ASP A 318 10.20 24.00 4.11
N LYS A 319 11.12 24.21 3.15
CA LYS A 319 12.16 25.24 3.22
C LYS A 319 11.59 26.67 3.08
N LYS A 320 10.30 26.82 2.82
CA LYS A 320 9.65 28.14 2.80
C LYS A 320 9.48 28.68 4.23
N PRO A 321 9.67 30.00 4.45
CA PRO A 321 9.38 30.61 5.74
C PRO A 321 7.89 30.40 6.07
N MET A 322 7.64 29.63 7.13
CA MET A 322 6.30 29.28 7.60
C MET A 322 5.60 30.56 8.07
N LYS A 323 4.36 30.79 7.60
CA LYS A 323 3.64 32.04 7.83
C LYS A 323 2.74 31.98 9.06
N SER A 324 2.45 30.80 9.60
CA SER A 324 1.53 30.65 10.74
C SER A 324 1.85 29.45 11.64
N ALA A 325 1.35 29.50 12.89
CA ALA A 325 1.37 28.38 13.82
C ALA A 325 0.48 27.20 13.36
N PHE A 326 -0.47 27.44 12.45
CA PHE A 326 -1.29 26.39 11.84
C PHE A 326 -0.48 25.55 10.84
N ASP A 327 0.39 26.18 10.06
CA ASP A 327 1.35 25.49 9.18
C ASP A 327 2.29 24.60 10.00
N LEU A 328 2.65 25.06 11.20
CA LEU A 328 3.47 24.34 12.16
C LEU A 328 2.73 23.09 12.70
N TYR A 329 1.46 23.24 13.09
CA TYR A 329 0.64 22.13 13.59
C TYR A 329 0.44 21.04 12.53
N HIS A 330 0.21 21.40 11.26
CA HIS A 330 0.07 20.45 10.17
C HIS A 330 1.36 19.68 9.85
N GLN A 331 2.52 20.34 9.87
CA GLN A 331 3.82 19.66 9.71
C GLN A 331 4.17 18.75 10.90
N PHE A 332 3.75 19.13 12.12
CA PHE A 332 4.02 18.36 13.33
C PHE A 332 2.95 17.32 13.69
N SER A 333 1.78 17.32 13.05
CA SER A 333 0.72 16.33 13.33
C SER A 333 1.07 14.89 12.92
N PHE A 334 2.25 14.66 12.32
CA PHE A 334 2.83 13.34 12.08
C PHE A 334 3.74 12.84 13.22
N ARG A 335 3.87 13.58 14.33
CA ARG A 335 4.73 13.18 15.45
C ARG A 335 3.99 12.34 16.50
N ARG A 336 4.43 11.08 16.60
CA ARG A 336 4.26 10.13 17.72
C ARG A 336 2.81 9.75 18.06
N ARG A 337 2.37 8.60 17.57
CA ARG A 337 1.65 7.63 18.41
C ARG A 337 2.39 6.29 18.41
N ARG A 338 2.62 5.79 19.64
CA ARG A 338 3.27 4.49 19.88
C ARG A 338 2.48 3.38 19.20
N TYR A 339 3.22 2.46 18.55
CA TYR A 339 2.86 1.07 18.21
C TYR A 339 1.37 0.72 18.40
N GLY A 340 0.55 1.14 17.43
CA GLY A 340 -0.75 0.52 17.19
C GLY A 340 -0.53 -0.63 16.23
N SER A 341 -0.46 -1.86 16.73
CA SER A 341 -0.52 -3.07 15.92
C SER A 341 -1.92 -3.24 15.32
N CYS A 342 -2.06 -3.91 14.17
CA CYS A 342 -3.34 -4.48 13.69
C CYS A 342 -3.98 -5.50 14.69
N LEU A 343 -3.53 -5.54 15.95
CA LEU A 343 -3.86 -6.54 16.99
C LEU A 343 -4.89 -6.03 18.02
N TYR A 344 -5.73 -5.04 17.69
CA TYR A 344 -6.81 -4.62 18.58
C TYR A 344 -8.16 -4.76 17.90
#